data_AF-A0A0C2FVH1-F1
#
_entry.id   AF-A0A0C2FVH1-F1
#
_cell.length_a   1.000
_cell.length_b   1.000
_cell.length_c   1.000
_cell.angle_alpha   90.00
_cell.angle_beta   90.00
_cell.angle_gamma   90.00
#
_symmetry.space_group_name_H-M   'P 1'
#
loop_
_entity.id
_entity.type
_entity.pdbx_description
1 polymer ?
#
loop_
_entity_poly.entity_id
_entity_poly.type
_entity_poly.pdbx_seq_one_letter_code
_entity_poly.pdbx_strand_id
1 'polypeptide(L)' 'MCNKLLDSCTVAPHEAELYCKQCHGRKYGPKGVGFGLGAGCLTTDSGEKFGGVRETSAQ' A
#
# COMPACT_ATOMS: atom_id res chain seq x y z
N MET A 1 1.34 -4.88 5.58
CA MET A 1 0.54 -5.83 4.81
C MET A 1 -0.64 -6.35 5.63
N CYS A 2 -1.84 -6.46 5.05
CA CYS A 2 -3.05 -6.82 5.82
C CYS A 2 -3.18 -8.30 6.21
N ASN A 3 -2.30 -9.19 5.73
CA ASN A 3 -2.27 -10.64 6.03
C ASN A 3 -3.61 -11.39 5.85
N LYS A 4 -4.58 -10.78 5.17
CA LYS A 4 -5.85 -11.42 4.87
C LYS A 4 -5.66 -12.41 3.72
N LEU A 5 -6.42 -13.51 3.77
CA LEU A 5 -6.54 -14.44 2.65
C LEU A 5 -6.98 -13.67 1.41
N LEU A 6 -6.22 -13.81 0.33
CA LEU A 6 -6.51 -13.15 -0.94
C LEU A 6 -7.33 -14.09 -1.82
N ASP A 7 -8.34 -13.51 -2.45
CA ASP A 7 -9.13 -14.17 -3.48
C ASP A 7 -8.64 -13.72 -4.88
N SER A 8 -8.82 -14.55 -5.89
CA SER A 8 -8.42 -14.29 -7.29
C SER A 8 -8.95 -12.95 -7.84
N CYS A 9 -10.06 -12.43 -7.29
CA CYS A 9 -10.63 -11.13 -7.71
C CYS A 9 -10.06 -9.91 -6.95
N THR A 10 -9.36 -10.13 -5.84
CA THR A 10 -8.94 -9.08 -4.89
C THR A 10 -7.43 -9.01 -4.67
N VAL A 11 -6.69 -9.96 -5.24
CA VAL A 11 -5.23 -9.96 -5.32
C VAL A 11 -4.73 -8.92 -6.32
N ALA A 12 -3.60 -8.31 -5.99
CA ALA A 12 -2.82 -7.41 -6.82
C ALA A 12 -1.35 -7.85 -6.71
N PRO A 13 -0.82 -8.54 -7.73
CA PRO A 13 0.58 -8.96 -7.74
C PRO A 13 1.50 -7.75 -7.96
N HIS A 14 2.62 -7.70 -7.27
CA HIS A 14 3.69 -6.75 -7.51
C HIS A 14 5.04 -7.46 -7.45
N GLU A 15 5.73 -7.52 -8.58
CA GLU A 15 7.02 -8.19 -8.72
C GLU A 15 6.99 -9.63 -8.19
N ALA A 16 7.55 -9.88 -7.00
CA ALA A 16 7.65 -11.19 -6.35
C ALA A 16 6.67 -11.39 -5.18
N GLU A 17 5.80 -10.42 -4.89
CA GLU A 17 4.94 -10.41 -3.71
C GLU A 17 3.45 -10.19 -4.05
N LEU A 18 2.57 -10.84 -3.30
CA LEU A 18 1.11 -10.76 -3.49
C LEU A 18 0.47 -9.84 -2.46
N TYR A 19 -0.20 -8.78 -2.93
CA TYR A 19 -0.89 -7.80 -2.10
C TYR A 19 -2.41 -7.86 -2.33
N CYS A 20 -3.20 -7.32 -1.40
CA CYS A 20 -4.56 -6.91 -1.76
C CYS A 20 -4.55 -5.54 -2.45
N LYS A 21 -5.58 -5.21 -3.24
CA LYS A 21 -5.71 -3.90 -3.92
C LYS A 21 -5.39 -2.70 -3.03
N GLN A 22 -5.85 -2.73 -1.77
CA GLN A 22 -5.64 -1.65 -0.84
C GLN A 22 -4.21 -1.60 -0.27
N CYS A 23 -3.59 -2.74 0.01
CA CYS A 23 -2.18 -2.79 0.43
C CYS A 23 -1.23 -2.46 -0.73
N HIS A 24 -1.57 -2.87 -1.95
CA HIS A 24 -0.85 -2.51 -3.16
C HIS A 24 -0.84 -0.99 -3.36
N GLY A 25 -2.01 -0.35 -3.30
CA GLY A 25 -2.12 1.11 -3.37
C GLY A 25 -1.42 1.83 -2.19
N ARG A 26 -1.41 1.23 -0.99
CA ARG A 26 -0.64 1.77 0.14
C ARG A 26 0.87 1.59 -0.01
N LYS A 27 1.40 0.57 -0.68
CA LYS A 27 2.86 0.39 -0.85
C LYS A 27 3.38 1.12 -2.08
N TYR A 28 2.70 0.97 -3.23
CA TYR A 28 3.13 1.44 -4.55
C TYR A 28 2.24 2.53 -5.16
N GLY A 29 1.12 2.87 -4.52
CA GLY A 29 0.32 4.00 -4.96
C GLY A 29 1.06 5.33 -4.74
N PRO A 30 0.62 6.40 -5.43
CA PRO A 30 1.29 7.69 -5.43
C PRO A 30 1.52 8.19 -4.00
N LYS A 31 2.80 8.29 -3.63
CA LYS A 31 3.26 8.78 -2.33
C LYS A 31 3.37 10.29 -2.40
N GLY A 32 2.31 10.98 -2.00
CA GLY A 32 2.23 12.44 -1.98
C GLY A 32 1.19 12.93 -0.98
N VAL A 33 1.00 14.25 -0.93
CA VAL A 33 -0.01 14.92 -0.09
C VAL A 33 -1.40 14.32 -0.33
N GLY A 34 -1.84 13.46 0.58
CA GLY A 34 -3.18 12.88 0.62
C GLY A 34 -3.38 11.62 -0.23
N PHE A 35 -3.04 10.43 0.29
CA PHE A 35 -3.65 9.20 -0.24
C PHE A 35 -5.12 9.13 0.22
N GLY A 36 -5.96 9.86 -0.52
CA GLY A 36 -7.38 10.17 -0.32
C GLY A 36 -7.62 11.61 -0.78
N LEU A 37 -8.62 11.86 -1.63
CA LEU A 37 -8.92 13.21 -2.14
C LEU A 37 -9.55 14.15 -1.07
N GLY A 38 -8.88 14.36 0.07
CA GLY A 38 -9.40 15.19 1.17
C GLY A 38 -8.29 15.91 1.93
N ALA A 39 -8.24 17.23 1.81
CA ALA A 39 -7.19 18.14 2.29
C ALA A 39 -7.03 18.27 3.82
N GLY A 40 -7.50 17.32 4.64
CA GLY A 40 -7.60 17.50 6.09
C GLY A 40 -6.82 16.53 6.99
N CYS A 41 -6.70 15.25 6.65
CA CYS A 41 -6.38 14.23 7.67
C CYS A 41 -5.60 12.99 7.15
N LEU A 42 -4.79 13.10 6.10
CA LEU A 42 -4.26 11.90 5.45
C LEU A 42 -2.79 11.66 5.78
N THR A 43 -2.60 10.80 6.76
CA THR A 43 -1.31 10.14 7.02
C THR A 43 -0.96 9.25 5.83
N THR A 44 0.29 9.34 5.34
CA THR A 44 0.81 8.41 4.34
C THR A 44 1.11 7.08 5.03
N ASP A 45 0.08 6.24 5.20
CA ASP A 45 0.26 4.87 5.70
C ASP A 45 0.98 4.05 4.63
N SER A 46 2.31 4.01 4.70
CA SER A 46 3.13 3.06 3.93
C SER A 46 2.93 1.61 4.42
N GLY A 47 2.02 1.38 5.37
CA GLY A 47 1.71 0.04 5.87
C GLY A 47 2.76 -0.48 6.85
N GLU A 48 3.67 0.38 7.33
CA GLU A 48 4.74 0.06 8.28
C GLU A 48 4.19 -0.62 9.54
N LYS A 49 3.02 -0.14 10.01
CA LYS A 49 2.32 -0.67 11.19
C LYS A 49 1.79 -2.09 11.00
N PHE A 50 1.73 -2.53 9.74
CA PHE A 50 1.24 -3.84 9.34
C PHE A 50 2.37 -4.70 8.75
N GLY A 51 3.65 -4.31 8.94
CA GLY A 51 4.80 -5.05 8.39
C GLY A 51 5.08 -4.76 6.90
N GLY A 52 4.67 -3.61 6.37
CA GLY A 52 5.15 -3.15 5.06
C GLY A 52 6.60 -2.69 5.17
N VAL A 53 7.53 -3.46 4.62
CA VAL A 53 8.94 -3.06 4.53
C VAL A 53 9.05 -1.86 3.59
N ARG A 54 9.77 -0.82 4.02
CA ARG A 54 9.97 0.41 3.25
C ARG A 54 11.06 0.14 2.20
N GLU A 55 10.68 -0.19 0.98
CA GLU A 55 11.59 -0.08 -0.16
C GLU A 55 11.63 1.39 -0.57
N THR A 56 12.32 2.19 0.23
CA THR A 56 12.69 3.56 -0.14
C THR A 56 13.81 3.49 -1.17
N SER A 57 13.44 3.32 -2.43
CA SER A 57 14.26 3.79 -3.54
C SER A 57 14.27 5.31 -3.46
N ALA A 58 15.36 5.84 -2.91
CA ALA A 58 15.71 7.24 -3.03
C ALA A 58 15.76 7.61 -4.52
N GLN A 59 15.00 8.63 -4.90
CA GLN A 59 15.29 9.46 -6.05
C GLN A 59 14.96 10.90 -5.70
#